data_AF-A0A970YXJ9-F1
#
_entry.id   AF-A0A970YXJ9-F1
#
_cell.length_a   1.000
_cell.length_b   1.000
_cell.length_c   1.000
_cell.angle_alpha   90.00
_cell.angle_beta   90.00
_cell.angle_gamma   90.00
#
_symmetry.space_group_name_H-M   'P 1'
#
loop_
_entity.id
_entity.type
_entity.pdbx_description
1 polymer ?
#
loop_
_entity_poly.entity_id
_entity_poly.type
_entity_poly.pdbx_seq_one_letter_code
_entity_poly.pdbx_strand_id
1 'polypeptide(L)'
;MDVNGLQVVRPDKDGYLTLSEANYWWQNGAGQTLSVDLGKLDLTSITLDNFPRGVGSTEYFNLLFRGNVNDGLVYGTIGLTLEDDCSVSAKYDDYDFDYKGWNSLGNIIRNTENFFGNIYAGEGTPYRINFYGKGTLGKPFSYTDNYIKTGGIR
;
A
#
# COMPACT_ATOMS: atom_id res chain seq x y z
N MET A 1 -21.69 15.04 7.44
CA MET A 1 -21.77 15.17 8.91
C MET A 1 -22.19 13.82 9.43
N ASP A 2 -21.46 13.27 10.39
CA ASP A 2 -21.89 12.04 11.07
C ASP A 2 -22.92 12.36 12.16
N VAL A 3 -23.47 11.31 12.77
CA VAL A 3 -24.62 11.33 13.68
C VAL A 3 -24.38 12.10 15.00
N ASN A 4 -23.18 12.64 15.23
CA ASN A 4 -22.82 13.34 16.46
C ASN A 4 -22.25 14.76 16.25
N GLY A 5 -22.22 15.28 15.02
CA GLY A 5 -21.83 16.67 14.76
C GLY A 5 -20.35 17.01 15.01
N LEU A 6 -19.49 16.01 15.20
CA LEU A 6 -18.04 16.15 15.25
C LEU A 6 -17.48 15.88 13.84
N GLN A 7 -16.73 16.83 13.27
CA GLN A 7 -16.03 16.55 12.02
C GLN A 7 -14.94 15.50 12.27
N VAL A 8 -15.17 14.27 11.82
CA VAL A 8 -14.11 13.25 11.74
C VAL A 8 -13.01 13.81 10.84
N VAL A 9 -11.81 13.98 11.42
CA VAL A 9 -10.66 14.48 10.67
C VAL A 9 -10.25 13.40 9.68
N ARG A 10 -10.31 13.74 8.40
CA ARG A 10 -9.85 12.85 7.33
C ARG A 10 -8.36 12.53 7.51
N PRO A 11 -7.98 11.25 7.61
CA PRO A 11 -6.59 10.87 7.82
C PRO A 11 -5.75 11.04 6.55
N ASP A 12 -6.37 10.93 5.38
CA ASP A 12 -5.68 10.93 4.08
C ASP A 12 -5.29 12.32 3.57
N LYS A 13 -5.30 13.34 4.43
CA LYS A 13 -4.97 14.72 4.04
C LYS A 13 -3.53 14.86 3.55
N ASP A 14 -2.63 14.04 4.06
CA ASP A 14 -1.25 14.00 3.60
C ASP A 14 -1.09 13.07 2.39
N GLY A 15 -2.11 12.33 1.96
CA GLY A 15 -2.05 11.38 0.87
C GLY A 15 -1.40 10.04 1.23
N TYR A 16 -1.27 9.69 2.52
CA TYR A 16 -0.80 8.38 2.96
C TYR A 16 -1.63 7.91 4.15
N LEU A 17 -1.76 6.59 4.30
CA LEU A 17 -2.40 5.99 5.47
C LEU A 17 -1.39 5.14 6.21
N THR A 18 -1.22 5.46 7.48
CA THR A 18 -0.66 4.52 8.45
C THR A 18 -1.68 3.45 8.79
N LEU A 19 -1.21 2.33 9.33
CA LEU A 19 -2.11 1.31 9.83
C LEU A 19 -3.05 1.84 10.92
N SER A 20 -2.57 2.78 11.74
CA SER A 20 -3.38 3.40 12.79
C SER A 20 -4.58 4.13 12.22
N GLU A 21 -4.34 4.94 11.20
CA GLU A 21 -5.37 5.72 10.51
C GLU A 21 -6.34 4.85 9.74
N ALA A 22 -5.84 3.84 9.04
CA ALA A 22 -6.66 2.92 8.26
C ALA A 22 -7.73 2.24 9.13
N ASN A 23 -7.39 1.87 10.36
CA ASN A 23 -8.34 1.22 11.24
C ASN A 23 -9.20 2.16 12.06
N TYR A 24 -8.66 3.32 12.44
CA TYR A 24 -9.50 4.38 12.98
C TYR A 24 -10.63 4.68 11.99
N TRP A 25 -10.31 4.72 10.70
CA TRP A 25 -11.29 4.94 9.64
C TRP A 25 -12.24 3.76 9.42
N TRP A 26 -11.78 2.52 9.54
CA TRP A 26 -12.66 1.34 9.54
C TRP A 26 -13.78 1.45 10.60
N GLN A 27 -13.45 1.94 11.79
CA GLN A 27 -14.40 2.07 12.90
C GLN A 27 -15.25 3.35 12.82
N ASN A 28 -14.67 4.47 12.37
CA ASN A 28 -15.28 5.80 12.52
C ASN A 28 -15.60 6.50 11.19
N GLY A 29 -15.11 5.97 10.07
CA GLY A 29 -15.23 6.59 8.74
C GLY A 29 -16.58 6.35 8.05
N ALA A 30 -17.43 5.49 8.61
CA ALA A 30 -18.74 5.13 8.06
C ALA A 30 -18.70 4.69 6.59
N GLY A 31 -17.65 3.95 6.20
CA GLY A 31 -17.46 3.45 4.83
C GLY A 31 -17.05 4.50 3.79
N GLN A 32 -16.79 5.74 4.20
CA GLN A 32 -16.41 6.81 3.27
C GLN A 32 -15.06 6.52 2.62
N THR A 33 -14.96 6.77 1.31
CA THR A 33 -13.74 6.55 0.53
C THR A 33 -12.58 7.44 1.00
N LEU A 34 -11.38 6.86 1.08
CA LEU A 34 -10.10 7.55 1.26
C LEU A 34 -9.31 7.67 -0.04
N SER A 35 -8.39 8.61 -0.13
CA SER A 35 -7.56 8.88 -1.32
C SER A 35 -6.07 8.89 -0.95
N VAL A 36 -5.27 8.06 -1.60
CA VAL A 36 -3.85 7.89 -1.30
C VAL A 36 -3.01 8.22 -2.52
N ASP A 37 -1.92 8.96 -2.31
CA ASP A 37 -0.92 9.24 -3.31
C ASP A 37 -0.07 7.98 -3.53
N LEU A 38 -0.21 7.37 -4.70
CA LEU A 38 0.56 6.19 -5.09
C LEU A 38 2.07 6.47 -5.10
N GLY A 39 2.47 7.73 -5.32
CA GLY A 39 3.87 8.16 -5.27
C GLY A 39 4.50 8.11 -3.88
N LYS A 40 3.70 7.93 -2.82
CA LYS A 40 4.18 7.76 -1.44
C LYS A 40 4.39 6.31 -1.03
N LEU A 41 3.94 5.35 -1.83
CA LEU A 41 4.14 3.93 -1.55
C LEU A 41 5.54 3.48 -2.00
N ASP A 42 6.13 2.56 -1.25
CA ASP A 42 7.37 1.91 -1.65
C ASP A 42 7.07 0.78 -2.64
N LEU A 43 7.30 1.07 -3.92
CA LEU A 43 7.16 0.11 -5.02
C LEU A 43 8.52 -0.29 -5.62
N THR A 44 9.62 0.04 -4.95
CA THR A 44 10.97 -0.07 -5.52
C THR A 44 11.46 -1.51 -5.70
N SER A 45 10.80 -2.49 -5.08
CA SER A 45 11.10 -3.91 -5.31
C SER A 45 10.41 -4.50 -6.54
N ILE A 46 9.44 -3.77 -7.11
CA ILE A 46 8.73 -4.13 -8.34
C ILE A 46 9.49 -3.51 -9.51
N THR A 47 9.81 -4.31 -10.51
CA THR A 47 10.55 -3.90 -11.70
C THR A 47 9.73 -4.13 -12.97
N LEU A 48 10.22 -3.61 -14.10
CA LEU A 48 9.61 -3.81 -15.42
C LEU A 48 9.40 -5.30 -15.76
N ASP A 49 10.32 -6.17 -15.33
CA ASP A 49 10.24 -7.62 -15.56
C ASP A 49 9.02 -8.28 -14.89
N ASN A 50 8.40 -7.61 -13.92
CA ASN A 50 7.18 -8.09 -13.30
C ASN A 50 5.92 -7.82 -14.13
N PHE A 51 6.03 -7.10 -15.25
CA PHE A 51 4.95 -6.79 -16.20
C PHE A 51 5.19 -7.48 -17.54
N PRO A 52 4.98 -8.81 -17.65
CA PRO A 52 5.32 -9.59 -18.85
C PRO A 52 4.50 -9.18 -20.09
N ARG A 53 3.37 -8.49 -19.89
CA ARG A 53 2.50 -7.97 -20.95
C ARG A 53 2.82 -6.52 -21.37
N GLY A 54 3.80 -5.89 -20.71
CA GLY A 54 4.28 -4.56 -21.06
C GLY A 54 3.31 -3.43 -20.69
N VAL A 55 3.56 -2.24 -21.28
CA VAL A 55 2.82 -1.00 -20.99
C VAL A 55 1.33 -1.18 -21.25
N GLY A 56 0.50 -0.66 -20.35
CA GLY A 56 -0.95 -0.77 -20.35
C GLY A 56 -1.48 -2.06 -19.69
N SER A 57 -0.60 -2.99 -19.29
CA SER A 57 -1.01 -4.18 -18.54
C SER A 57 -1.11 -3.92 -17.04
N THR A 58 -2.06 -4.60 -16.40
CA THR A 58 -2.25 -4.59 -14.96
C THR A 58 -1.75 -5.90 -14.36
N GLU A 59 -0.92 -5.80 -13.32
CA GLU A 59 -0.46 -6.92 -12.51
C GLU A 59 -0.75 -6.66 -11.03
N TYR A 60 -0.89 -7.72 -10.23
CA TYR A 60 -1.29 -7.62 -8.83
C TYR A 60 -0.11 -7.92 -7.91
N PHE A 61 0.16 -7.04 -6.97
CA PHE A 61 1.32 -7.12 -6.08
C PHE A 61 0.90 -7.00 -4.63
N ASN A 62 1.26 -8.02 -3.86
CA ASN A 62 1.14 -7.96 -2.41
C ASN A 62 2.29 -7.14 -1.83
N LEU A 63 1.98 -5.93 -1.35
CA LEU A 63 2.96 -4.98 -0.83
C LEU A 63 3.61 -5.45 0.47
N LEU A 64 3.05 -6.44 1.15
CA LEU A 64 3.72 -7.06 2.29
C LEU A 64 5.03 -7.77 1.90
N PHE A 65 5.09 -8.27 0.66
CA PHE A 65 6.26 -8.96 0.11
C PHE A 65 7.00 -8.13 -0.95
N ARG A 66 6.38 -7.05 -1.46
CA ARG A 66 6.87 -6.26 -2.60
C ARG A 66 7.00 -4.75 -2.30
N GLY A 67 6.62 -4.31 -1.13
CA GLY A 67 6.87 -2.96 -0.63
C GLY A 67 7.45 -3.02 0.78
N ASN A 68 7.28 -1.94 1.52
CA ASN A 68 7.57 -1.95 2.94
C ASN A 68 6.42 -2.61 3.72
N VAL A 69 6.72 -3.12 4.91
CA VAL A 69 5.75 -3.83 5.76
C VAL A 69 4.55 -2.94 6.10
N ASN A 70 4.73 -1.64 6.33
CA ASN A 70 3.63 -0.75 6.69
C ASN A 70 2.62 -0.60 5.54
N ASP A 71 3.10 -0.46 4.30
CA ASP A 71 2.26 -0.41 3.11
C ASP A 71 1.51 -1.74 2.93
N GLY A 72 2.20 -2.87 3.13
CA GLY A 72 1.58 -4.20 3.06
C GLY A 72 0.46 -4.43 4.07
N LEU A 73 0.58 -3.90 5.28
CA LEU A 73 -0.45 -4.01 6.31
C LEU A 73 -1.70 -3.16 6.01
N VAL A 74 -1.55 -2.08 5.22
CA VAL A 74 -2.67 -1.18 4.89
C VAL A 74 -3.30 -1.55 3.56
N TYR A 75 -2.49 -1.66 2.51
CA TYR A 75 -2.97 -1.77 1.14
C TYR A 75 -2.93 -3.21 0.59
N GLY A 76 -2.39 -4.17 1.34
CA GLY A 76 -2.43 -5.58 0.98
C GLY A 76 -1.95 -5.86 -0.45
N THR A 77 -2.84 -6.37 -1.30
CA THR A 77 -2.56 -6.65 -2.72
C THR A 77 -3.23 -5.62 -3.61
N ILE A 78 -2.43 -4.78 -4.26
CA ILE A 78 -2.94 -3.76 -5.18
C ILE A 78 -2.71 -4.13 -6.65
N GLY A 79 -3.64 -3.72 -7.51
CA GLY A 79 -3.49 -3.80 -8.97
C GLY A 79 -2.76 -2.57 -9.50
N LEU A 80 -1.57 -2.77 -10.06
CA LEU A 80 -0.75 -1.74 -10.68
C LEU A 80 -0.84 -1.85 -12.19
N THR A 81 -1.11 -0.75 -12.89
CA THR A 81 -1.06 -0.66 -14.36
C THR A 81 0.22 0.03 -14.77
N LEU A 82 1.01 -0.61 -15.64
CA LEU A 82 2.24 -0.03 -16.15
C LEU A 82 1.93 1.10 -17.15
N GLU A 83 2.41 2.31 -16.89
CA GLU A 83 2.16 3.48 -17.74
C GLU A 83 3.32 3.74 -18.70
N ASP A 84 4.55 3.52 -18.23
CA ASP A 84 5.80 3.65 -18.98
C ASP A 84 6.91 2.84 -18.29
N ASP A 85 8.17 2.99 -18.71
CA ASP A 85 9.29 2.16 -18.25
C ASP A 85 9.58 2.24 -16.73
N CYS A 86 9.07 3.27 -16.04
CA CYS A 86 9.38 3.51 -14.62
C CYS A 86 8.17 3.90 -13.77
N SER A 87 6.97 4.03 -14.34
CA SER A 87 5.81 4.50 -13.58
C SER A 87 4.57 3.62 -13.73
N VAL A 88 3.77 3.60 -12.66
CA VAL A 88 2.53 2.85 -12.55
C VAL A 88 1.39 3.71 -12.05
N SER A 89 0.17 3.33 -12.41
CA SER A 89 -1.07 3.83 -11.83
C SER A 89 -1.84 2.72 -11.10
N ALA A 90 -2.77 3.09 -10.23
CA ALA A 90 -3.68 2.18 -9.56
C ALA A 90 -5.06 2.82 -9.49
N LYS A 91 -6.14 2.03 -9.55
CA LYS A 91 -7.52 2.55 -9.50
C LYS A 91 -8.02 2.68 -8.07
N TYR A 92 -8.35 1.56 -7.46
CA TYR A 92 -8.80 1.49 -6.09
C TYR A 92 -8.52 0.11 -5.51
N ASP A 93 -8.51 0.04 -4.18
CA ASP A 93 -8.59 -1.20 -3.43
C ASP A 93 -9.63 -1.04 -2.31
N ASP A 94 -10.26 -2.13 -1.89
CA ASP A 94 -11.26 -2.10 -0.83
C ASP A 94 -10.63 -2.62 0.47
N TYR A 95 -10.53 -1.73 1.47
CA TYR A 95 -10.00 -2.08 2.79
C TYR A 95 -11.05 -2.85 3.59
N ASP A 96 -10.79 -4.12 3.86
CA ASP A 96 -11.71 -5.05 4.52
C ASP A 96 -11.25 -5.53 5.91
N PHE A 97 -10.12 -5.01 6.40
CA PHE A 97 -9.49 -5.39 7.68
C PHE A 97 -9.20 -6.91 7.80
N ASP A 98 -8.52 -7.52 6.83
CA ASP A 98 -8.10 -8.92 6.95
C ASP A 98 -6.81 -9.12 7.80
N TYR A 99 -6.99 -9.23 9.11
CA TYR A 99 -5.90 -9.54 10.04
C TYR A 99 -5.35 -10.98 9.89
N LYS A 100 -6.04 -11.90 9.17
CA LYS A 100 -5.63 -13.31 9.09
C LYS A 100 -4.30 -13.48 8.36
N GLY A 101 -4.02 -12.62 7.38
CA GLY A 101 -2.74 -12.59 6.68
C GLY A 101 -1.57 -12.24 7.61
N TRP A 102 -1.82 -11.47 8.66
CA TRP A 102 -0.76 -10.98 9.54
C TRP A 102 -0.32 -12.02 10.57
N ASN A 103 -1.14 -13.03 10.87
CA ASN A 103 -0.76 -14.12 11.79
C ASN A 103 0.51 -14.85 11.29
N SER A 104 0.75 -14.86 9.98
CA SER A 104 1.97 -15.39 9.37
C SER A 104 3.21 -14.51 9.61
N LEU A 105 3.02 -13.26 10.03
CA LEU A 105 4.05 -12.25 10.26
C LEU A 105 4.42 -12.09 11.74
N GLY A 106 4.13 -13.07 12.60
CA GLY A 106 4.04 -13.01 14.07
C GLY A 106 4.87 -11.97 14.85
N ASN A 107 6.09 -11.61 14.44
CA ASN A 107 6.88 -10.55 15.09
C ASN A 107 6.39 -9.11 14.81
N ILE A 108 5.78 -8.86 13.64
CA ILE A 108 5.24 -7.54 13.24
C ILE A 108 3.96 -7.21 14.02
N ILE A 109 3.12 -8.23 14.27
CA ILE A 109 1.92 -8.09 15.12
C ILE A 109 2.32 -7.67 16.55
N ARG A 110 3.44 -8.19 17.08
CA ARG A 110 3.85 -7.89 18.47
C ARG A 110 4.20 -6.42 18.69
N ASN A 111 4.85 -5.77 17.72
CA ASN A 111 5.12 -4.33 17.79
C ASN A 111 3.85 -3.47 17.65
N THR A 112 2.75 -4.05 17.16
CA THR A 112 1.45 -3.39 17.01
C THR A 112 0.46 -3.80 18.11
N GLU A 113 0.88 -4.54 19.15
CA GLU A 113 0.01 -4.98 20.27
C GLU A 113 -0.69 -3.80 20.99
N ASN A 114 -0.02 -2.64 21.14
CA ASN A 114 -0.63 -1.42 21.71
C ASN A 114 -1.83 -0.92 20.89
N PHE A 115 -1.87 -1.24 19.61
CA PHE A 115 -2.90 -0.83 18.69
C PHE A 115 -4.08 -1.82 18.69
N PHE A 116 -3.79 -3.12 18.68
CA PHE A 116 -4.81 -4.18 18.79
C PHE A 116 -5.59 -4.14 20.11
N GLY A 117 -4.97 -3.70 21.21
CA GLY A 117 -5.67 -3.49 22.48
C GLY A 117 -6.77 -2.42 22.42
N ASN A 118 -6.68 -1.45 21.50
CA ASN A 118 -7.71 -0.42 21.26
C ASN A 118 -8.70 -0.81 20.16
N ILE A 119 -8.32 -1.69 19.22
CA ILE A 119 -9.22 -2.24 18.18
C ILE A 119 -10.13 -3.35 18.74
N TYR A 120 -9.92 -3.74 19.99
CA TYR A 120 -10.34 -5.00 20.61
C TYR A 120 -11.86 -5.27 20.77
N ALA A 121 -12.80 -4.56 20.14
CA ALA A 121 -14.23 -4.87 20.33
C ALA A 121 -15.25 -4.31 19.30
N GLY A 122 -14.83 -3.81 18.13
CA GLY A 122 -15.74 -3.04 17.26
C GLY A 122 -16.09 -3.69 15.93
N GLU A 123 -17.39 -3.76 15.61
CA GLU A 123 -17.88 -3.75 14.23
C GLU A 123 -17.28 -2.55 13.50
N GLY A 124 -16.90 -2.70 12.23
CA GLY A 124 -16.51 -1.58 11.40
C GLY A 124 -16.96 -1.80 9.97
N THR A 125 -16.79 -0.76 9.16
CA THR A 125 -17.33 -0.70 7.80
C THR A 125 -16.18 -0.71 6.80
N PRO A 126 -16.12 -1.69 5.88
CA PRO A 126 -15.21 -1.65 4.76
C PRO A 126 -15.33 -0.34 4.00
N TYR A 127 -14.19 0.16 3.52
CA TYR A 127 -14.16 1.40 2.76
C TYR A 127 -13.16 1.29 1.62
N ARG A 128 -13.43 2.07 0.58
CA ARG A 128 -12.57 2.14 -0.58
C ARG A 128 -11.37 3.06 -0.34
N ILE A 129 -10.20 2.65 -0.82
CA ILE A 129 -9.02 3.49 -0.99
C ILE A 129 -8.86 3.72 -2.49
N ASN A 130 -9.04 4.97 -2.93
CA ASN A 130 -8.69 5.38 -4.28
C ASN A 130 -7.23 5.78 -4.33
N PHE A 131 -6.51 5.33 -5.34
CA PHE A 131 -5.14 5.79 -5.57
C PHE A 131 -5.13 6.91 -6.59
N TYR A 132 -4.33 7.94 -6.33
CA TYR A 132 -4.05 9.02 -7.27
C TYR A 132 -2.54 9.18 -7.45
N GLY A 133 -2.13 10.02 -8.40
CA GLY A 133 -0.71 10.19 -8.70
C GLY A 133 -0.12 8.97 -9.43
N LYS A 134 1.21 8.88 -9.41
CA LYS A 134 1.96 7.79 -10.04
C LYS A 134 2.96 7.20 -9.06
N GLY A 135 3.01 5.87 -8.99
CA GLY A 135 4.05 5.15 -8.29
C GLY A 135 5.30 5.03 -9.16
N THR A 136 6.47 4.94 -8.53
CA THR A 136 7.76 4.75 -9.22
C THR A 136 8.28 3.34 -8.99
N LEU A 137 8.58 2.63 -10.07
CA LEU A 137 9.17 1.29 -10.03
C LEU A 137 10.67 1.33 -9.68
N GLY A 138 11.17 0.20 -9.20
CA GLY A 138 12.59 -0.05 -9.11
C GLY A 138 13.23 0.00 -10.48
N LYS A 139 14.44 0.56 -10.57
CA LYS A 139 15.20 0.54 -11.83
C LYS A 139 15.40 -0.92 -12.27
N PRO A 140 15.27 -1.22 -13.56
CA PRO A 140 15.64 -2.54 -14.06
C PRO A 140 17.11 -2.81 -13.67
N PHE A 141 17.40 -4.06 -13.34
CA PHE A 141 18.78 -4.49 -13.10
C PHE A 141 19.59 -4.22 -14.36
N SER A 142 20.39 -3.15 -14.36
CA SER A 142 21.27 -2.85 -15.48
C SER A 142 22.59 -3.58 -15.28
N TYR A 143 22.92 -4.49 -16.22
CA TYR A 143 24.23 -5.12 -16.27
C TYR A 143 25.37 -4.09 -16.37
N THR A 144 25.12 -2.93 -16.99
CA THR A 144 26.14 -1.87 -17.13
C THR A 144 26.41 -1.15 -15.80
N ASP A 145 25.41 -0.95 -14.95
CA ASP A 145 25.59 -0.32 -13.63
C ASP A 145 26.44 -1.19 -12.69
N ASN A 146 26.29 -2.52 -12.76
CA ASN A 146 27.15 -3.44 -12.02
C ASN A 146 28.56 -3.53 -12.59
N TYR A 147 28.72 -3.51 -13.93
CA TYR A 147 30.05 -3.52 -14.56
C TYR A 147 30.89 -2.30 -14.14
N ILE A 148 30.25 -1.13 -14.02
CA ILE A 148 30.89 0.11 -13.57
C ILE A 148 31.21 0.05 -12.07
N LYS A 149 30.34 -0.53 -11.24
CA LYS A 149 30.56 -0.66 -9.79
C LYS A 149 31.60 -1.72 -9.40
N THR A 150 31.68 -2.84 -10.12
CA THR A 150 32.65 -3.91 -9.84
C THR A 150 33.94 -3.77 -10.65
N GLY A 151 34.06 -2.74 -11.49
CA GLY A 151 35.26 -2.49 -12.28
C GLY A 151 35.53 -3.55 -13.36
N GLY A 152 34.50 -4.27 -13.82
CA GLY A 152 34.63 -5.25 -14.90
C GLY A 152 35.53 -6.44 -14.57
N ILE A 153 35.30 -7.12 -13.45
CA ILE A 153 36.02 -8.37 -13.18
C ILE A 153 35.40 -9.49 -14.03
N ARG A 154 36.20 -9.98 -14.98
CA ARG A 154 36.01 -11.22 -15.75
C ARG A 154 36.18 -12.45 -14.88
#